data_AF-A0A1L4D149-F1
#
_entry.id   AF-A0A1L4D149-F1
#
_cell.length_a   1.000
_cell.length_b   1.000
_cell.length_c   1.000
_cell.angle_alpha   90.00
_cell.angle_beta   90.00
_cell.angle_gamma   90.00
#
_symmetry.space_group_name_H-M   'P 1'
#
loop_
_entity.id
_entity.type
_entity.pdbx_description
1 polymer ?
#
loop_
_entity_poly.entity_id
_entity_poly.type
_entity_poly.pdbx_seq_one_letter_code
_entity_poly.pdbx_strand_id
1 'polypeptide(L)'
;MEIDNDFEVLFENGVCTLKGHLVDSTDLEFMKETFSKSKEISLGQLYSVSWLGLQRFYECLNKLTNSVQISNIPPHIYRILILLPEFGKKIGIKSFQVEIFSPGQDKKKHSMTIEKLAEFGKAQGCFVKLPEGQKVCGSLHHLCRPHFNDFKIPKKNYVSKWCVENEELCTFFYEYACFTRVILEICSLAQDSTSRLIEESLQNICTRVSNLEFCVKTLDPKFSHYKSRLLMSMLPQIHDISKSVVIGINLSSTTFEAVVQTFEALYMSDRSVANEIFDQMEFFINFTDQLVPIAKSLEDVGVELGSNTLKYGEFDVLEKTFETFNGKNLTEKNITSIRRKLKMDIYTNLTWIETLEEVKQEFKAIQNELSRCIVALQGFDLVRQVLEHRITEINIFKNYLNSVKHQRMPWQDLKEKILIQIVDRLVTDQEKYTYHFFFPDSTIEKGKSNIMSGEPFFF
;
A
#
# COMPACT_ATOMS: atom_id res chain seq x y z
N MET A 1 -11.86 -20.17 7.38
CA MET A 1 -12.61 -18.99 6.93
C MET A 1 -12.26 -18.82 5.47
N GLU A 2 -13.21 -18.97 4.55
CA GLU A 2 -13.04 -18.43 3.19
C GLU A 2 -12.95 -16.92 3.34
N ILE A 3 -11.86 -16.31 2.88
CA ILE A 3 -11.80 -14.86 2.70
C ILE A 3 -12.50 -14.64 1.36
N ASP A 4 -13.82 -14.51 1.40
CA ASP A 4 -14.56 -13.99 0.26
C ASP A 4 -14.03 -12.58 0.00
N ASN A 5 -13.76 -12.28 -1.27
CA ASN A 5 -13.37 -10.94 -1.67
C ASN A 5 -14.63 -10.08 -1.55
N ASP A 6 -14.88 -9.52 -0.36
CA ASP A 6 -16.08 -8.77 0.06
C ASP A 6 -16.31 -7.44 -0.73
N PHE A 7 -15.72 -7.31 -1.93
CA PHE A 7 -15.87 -6.14 -2.77
C PHE A 7 -17.23 -6.16 -3.47
N GLU A 8 -18.08 -5.22 -3.09
CA GLU A 8 -19.43 -5.05 -3.65
C GLU A 8 -19.57 -3.68 -4.31
N VAL A 9 -20.33 -3.66 -5.39
CA VAL A 9 -20.70 -2.43 -6.10
C VAL A 9 -22.22 -2.29 -6.09
N LEU A 10 -22.72 -1.26 -5.41
CA LEU A 10 -24.16 -0.98 -5.31
C LEU A 10 -24.49 0.24 -6.17
N PHE A 11 -25.45 0.12 -7.08
CA PHE A 11 -25.88 1.22 -7.95
C PHE A 11 -27.31 1.64 -7.65
N GLU A 12 -27.48 2.86 -7.14
CA GLU A 12 -28.78 3.43 -6.79
C GLU A 12 -28.85 4.90 -7.22
N ASN A 13 -29.92 5.27 -7.93
CA ASN A 13 -30.21 6.66 -8.31
C ASN A 13 -29.06 7.40 -9.03
N GLY A 14 -28.25 6.68 -9.82
CA GLY A 14 -27.11 7.26 -10.54
C GLY A 14 -25.82 7.40 -9.71
N VAL A 15 -25.82 6.90 -8.47
CA VAL A 15 -24.67 6.82 -7.57
C VAL A 15 -24.23 5.37 -7.45
N CYS A 16 -22.95 5.13 -7.67
CA CYS A 16 -22.32 3.84 -7.47
C CYS A 16 -21.51 3.86 -6.15
N THR A 17 -21.88 3.03 -5.18
CA THR A 17 -21.18 2.93 -3.90
C THR A 17 -20.28 1.70 -3.91
N LEU A 18 -18.99 1.90 -3.67
CA LEU A 18 -18.03 0.80 -3.51
C LEU A 18 -17.93 0.44 -2.04
N LYS A 19 -18.05 -0.86 -1.74
CA LYS A 19 -18.03 -1.41 -0.39
C LYS A 19 -17.02 -2.54 -0.30
N GLY A 20 -16.34 -2.67 0.85
CA GLY A 20 -15.40 -3.76 1.09
C GLY A 20 -13.94 -3.39 0.79
N HIS A 21 -13.20 -4.32 0.19
CA HIS A 21 -11.75 -4.20 -0.03
C HIS A 21 -11.43 -4.06 -1.52
N LEU A 22 -10.81 -2.94 -1.93
CA LEU A 22 -10.36 -2.75 -3.31
C LEU A 22 -8.91 -3.21 -3.44
N VAL A 23 -8.69 -4.42 -3.96
CA VAL A 23 -7.37 -5.08 -3.99
C VAL A 23 -6.93 -5.41 -5.41
N ASP A 24 -5.72 -5.94 -5.56
CA ASP A 24 -5.10 -6.27 -6.85
C ASP A 24 -5.90 -7.32 -7.64
N SER A 25 -6.66 -8.17 -6.95
CA SER A 25 -7.51 -9.21 -7.54
C SER A 25 -8.92 -8.74 -7.86
N THR A 26 -9.31 -7.52 -7.49
CA THR A 26 -10.65 -7.00 -7.76
C THR A 26 -10.87 -6.85 -9.27
N ASP A 27 -11.88 -7.54 -9.80
CA ASP A 27 -12.24 -7.46 -11.21
C ASP A 27 -13.12 -6.24 -11.49
N LEU A 28 -12.48 -5.20 -12.01
CA LEU A 28 -13.13 -3.94 -12.35
C LEU A 28 -13.71 -3.93 -13.77
N GLU A 29 -13.40 -4.93 -14.60
CA GLU A 29 -13.85 -5.00 -15.99
C GLU A 29 -15.37 -5.22 -16.05
N PHE A 30 -15.87 -6.14 -15.23
CA PHE A 30 -17.31 -6.40 -15.08
C PHE A 30 -18.10 -5.19 -14.56
N MET A 31 -17.43 -4.26 -13.88
CA MET A 31 -18.07 -3.08 -13.27
C MET A 31 -18.07 -1.85 -14.19
N LYS A 32 -17.39 -1.91 -15.35
CA LYS A 32 -17.29 -0.78 -16.28
C LYS A 32 -18.63 -0.25 -16.76
N GLU A 33 -19.58 -1.13 -17.04
CA GLU A 33 -20.90 -0.72 -17.51
C GLU A 33 -21.64 0.07 -16.41
N THR A 34 -21.56 -0.40 -15.16
CA THR A 34 -22.12 0.27 -13.98
C THR A 34 -21.47 1.64 -13.77
N PHE A 35 -20.14 1.73 -13.83
CA PHE A 35 -19.42 3.00 -13.70
C PHE A 35 -19.78 3.97 -14.84
N SER A 36 -19.95 3.47 -16.07
CA SER A 36 -20.33 4.29 -17.23
C SER A 36 -21.72 4.93 -17.10
N LYS A 37 -22.64 4.27 -16.38
CA LYS A 37 -23.99 4.78 -16.07
C LYS A 37 -24.03 5.71 -14.86
N SER A 38 -22.94 5.77 -14.09
CA SER A 38 -22.87 6.51 -12.85
C SER A 38 -22.50 7.97 -13.10
N LYS A 39 -23.19 8.89 -12.42
CA LYS A 39 -22.77 10.30 -12.34
C LYS A 39 -21.77 10.49 -11.21
N GLU A 40 -21.86 9.65 -10.19
CA GLU A 40 -21.09 9.72 -8.97
C GLU A 40 -20.65 8.33 -8.52
N ILE A 41 -19.42 8.21 -8.03
CA ILE A 41 -18.90 7.01 -7.38
C ILE A 41 -18.48 7.35 -5.95
N SER A 42 -19.13 6.75 -4.96
CA SER A 42 -18.83 6.95 -3.55
C SER A 42 -17.83 5.91 -3.04
N LEU A 43 -16.77 6.37 -2.37
CA LEU A 43 -15.73 5.52 -1.77
C LEU A 43 -15.89 5.36 -0.25
N GLY A 44 -16.96 5.91 0.32
CA GLY A 44 -17.12 6.02 1.78
C GLY A 44 -17.29 4.69 2.52
N GLN A 45 -17.58 3.58 1.82
CA GLN A 45 -17.73 2.25 2.41
C GLN A 45 -16.57 1.30 2.09
N LEU A 46 -15.48 1.83 1.51
CA LEU A 46 -14.25 1.06 1.37
C LEU A 46 -13.54 0.94 2.73
N TYR A 47 -13.25 -0.30 3.11
CA TYR A 47 -12.55 -0.62 4.36
C TYR A 47 -11.04 -0.59 4.20
N SER A 48 -10.54 -1.08 3.06
CA SER A 48 -9.12 -0.96 2.70
C SER A 48 -8.93 -0.95 1.19
N VAL A 49 -7.78 -0.44 0.76
CA VAL A 49 -7.38 -0.42 -0.65
C VAL A 49 -5.94 -0.87 -0.78
N SER A 50 -5.60 -1.60 -1.84
CA SER A 50 -4.21 -1.76 -2.27
C SER A 50 -3.83 -0.64 -3.24
N TRP A 51 -2.52 -0.35 -3.37
CA TRP A 51 -2.04 0.60 -4.37
C TRP A 51 -2.50 0.23 -5.78
N LEU A 52 -2.29 -1.03 -6.19
CA LEU A 52 -2.57 -1.45 -7.55
C LEU A 52 -4.08 -1.58 -7.82
N GLY A 53 -4.88 -1.97 -6.82
CA GLY A 53 -6.34 -1.93 -6.91
C GLY A 53 -6.85 -0.51 -7.16
N LEU A 54 -6.32 0.46 -6.42
CA LEU A 54 -6.66 1.87 -6.58
C LEU A 54 -6.19 2.46 -7.91
N GLN A 55 -4.98 2.09 -8.36
CA GLN A 55 -4.45 2.50 -9.67
C GLN A 55 -5.32 1.94 -10.80
N ARG A 56 -5.65 0.65 -10.78
CA ARG A 56 -6.52 0.03 -11.79
C ARG A 56 -7.93 0.64 -11.79
N PHE A 57 -8.45 0.96 -10.60
CA PHE A 57 -9.70 1.70 -10.47
C PHE A 57 -9.60 3.07 -11.15
N TYR A 58 -8.56 3.84 -10.86
CA TYR A 58 -8.32 5.13 -11.49
C TYR A 58 -8.16 5.04 -13.02
N GLU A 59 -7.42 4.05 -13.52
CA GLU A 59 -7.27 3.78 -14.95
C GLU A 59 -8.60 3.38 -15.61
N CYS A 60 -9.42 2.59 -14.92
CA CYS A 60 -10.76 2.22 -15.36
C CYS A 60 -11.65 3.45 -15.52
N LEU A 61 -11.67 4.33 -14.52
CA LEU A 61 -12.42 5.59 -14.57
C LEU A 61 -11.93 6.51 -15.69
N ASN A 62 -10.63 6.58 -15.93
CA ASN A 62 -10.05 7.40 -16.99
C ASN A 62 -10.42 6.92 -18.40
N LYS A 63 -10.84 5.67 -18.57
CA LYS A 63 -11.29 5.11 -19.85
C LYS A 63 -12.78 5.33 -20.09
N LEU A 64 -13.53 5.82 -19.11
CA LEU A 64 -14.95 6.12 -19.28
C LEU A 64 -15.15 7.32 -20.21
N THR A 65 -16.19 7.25 -21.04
CA THR A 65 -16.59 8.33 -21.94
C THR A 65 -17.32 9.45 -21.21
N ASN A 66 -18.05 9.10 -20.15
CA ASN A 66 -18.79 10.04 -19.33
C ASN A 66 -17.92 10.59 -18.19
N SER A 67 -18.07 11.88 -17.88
CA SER A 67 -17.49 12.48 -16.69
C SER A 67 -18.13 11.89 -15.43
N VAL A 68 -17.30 11.35 -14.54
CA VAL A 68 -17.73 10.83 -13.23
C VAL A 68 -17.11 11.68 -12.13
N GLN A 69 -17.89 11.93 -11.07
CA GLN A 69 -17.39 12.54 -9.85
C GLN A 69 -17.18 11.51 -8.74
N ILE A 70 -16.06 11.58 -8.02
CA ILE A 70 -15.82 10.73 -6.85
C ILE A 70 -16.24 11.47 -5.58
N SER A 71 -16.96 10.80 -4.68
CA SER A 71 -17.44 11.37 -3.42
C SER A 71 -17.06 10.55 -2.19
N ASN A 72 -17.11 11.22 -1.04
CA ASN A 72 -16.86 10.65 0.29
C ASN A 72 -15.56 9.86 0.37
N ILE A 73 -14.50 10.34 -0.30
CA ILE A 73 -13.19 9.69 -0.32
C ILE A 73 -12.62 9.68 1.10
N PRO A 74 -12.34 8.51 1.71
CA PRO A 74 -11.67 8.44 3.01
C PRO A 74 -10.28 9.10 2.99
N PRO A 75 -9.77 9.63 4.13
CA PRO A 75 -8.54 10.42 4.14
C PRO A 75 -7.31 9.64 3.62
N HIS A 76 -7.17 8.38 4.03
CA HIS A 76 -6.07 7.50 3.61
C HIS A 76 -6.12 7.18 2.10
N ILE A 77 -7.31 6.97 1.54
CA ILE A 77 -7.49 6.76 0.09
C ILE A 77 -7.17 8.05 -0.68
N TYR A 78 -7.64 9.19 -0.17
CA TYR A 78 -7.42 10.49 -0.81
C TYR A 78 -5.93 10.84 -0.91
N ARG A 79 -5.16 10.59 0.16
CA ARG A 79 -3.70 10.79 0.20
C ARG A 79 -2.94 10.01 -0.88
N ILE A 80 -3.48 8.88 -1.31
CA ILE A 80 -2.87 8.04 -2.35
C ILE A 80 -3.35 8.48 -3.73
N LEU A 81 -4.66 8.67 -3.90
CA LEU A 81 -5.25 9.09 -5.17
C LEU A 81 -4.63 10.41 -5.68
N ILE A 82 -4.35 11.35 -4.78
CA ILE A 82 -3.80 12.65 -5.15
C ILE A 82 -2.36 12.59 -5.67
N LEU A 83 -1.64 11.50 -5.42
CA LEU A 83 -0.31 11.26 -5.99
C LEU A 83 -0.40 10.83 -7.45
N LEU A 84 -1.54 10.27 -7.88
CA LEU A 84 -1.71 9.78 -9.23
C LEU A 84 -1.75 10.95 -10.22
N PRO A 85 -1.03 10.85 -11.36
CA PRO A 85 -1.02 11.90 -12.37
C PRO A 85 -2.44 12.27 -12.84
N GLU A 86 -2.70 13.56 -12.97
CA GLU A 86 -3.98 14.13 -13.43
C GLU A 86 -5.22 13.85 -12.55
N PHE A 87 -5.04 13.29 -11.35
CA PHE A 87 -6.14 13.09 -10.42
C PHE A 87 -6.77 14.44 -10.04
N GLY A 88 -8.11 14.50 -10.06
CA GLY A 88 -8.86 15.74 -9.83
C GLY A 88 -8.97 16.69 -11.03
N LYS A 89 -8.29 16.41 -12.15
CA LYS A 89 -8.44 17.19 -13.40
C LYS A 89 -9.47 16.57 -14.34
N LYS A 90 -9.26 15.30 -14.73
CA LYS A 90 -10.17 14.57 -15.65
C LYS A 90 -11.33 13.90 -14.92
N ILE A 91 -11.05 13.34 -13.75
CA ILE A 91 -12.05 12.76 -12.86
C ILE A 91 -12.38 13.80 -11.79
N GLY A 92 -13.64 14.20 -11.72
CA GLY A 92 -14.08 15.24 -10.78
C GLY A 92 -14.06 14.74 -9.34
N ILE A 93 -13.75 15.61 -8.38
CA ILE A 93 -13.82 15.28 -6.96
C ILE A 93 -14.99 16.07 -6.37
N LYS A 94 -16.06 15.38 -6.00
CA LYS A 94 -17.24 15.99 -5.37
C LYS A 94 -17.00 16.25 -3.89
N SER A 95 -16.46 15.26 -3.17
CA SER A 95 -16.13 15.41 -1.76
C SER A 95 -15.12 14.38 -1.29
N PHE A 96 -14.37 14.75 -0.25
CA PHE A 96 -13.47 13.87 0.47
C PHE A 96 -13.55 14.18 1.97
N GLN A 97 -13.16 13.20 2.78
CA GLN A 97 -13.12 13.35 4.23
C GLN A 97 -11.78 14.00 4.61
N VAL A 98 -11.86 15.14 5.30
CA VAL A 98 -10.72 15.74 5.99
C VAL A 98 -10.72 15.36 7.46
N GLU A 99 -9.53 15.16 7.99
CA GLU A 99 -9.34 14.98 9.42
C GLU A 99 -9.21 16.34 10.08
N ILE A 100 -9.99 16.54 11.13
CA ILE A 100 -10.00 17.75 11.93
C ILE A 100 -9.70 17.41 13.39
N PHE A 101 -8.96 18.29 14.06
CA PHE A 101 -8.62 18.09 15.46
C PHE A 101 -8.88 19.35 16.29
N SER A 102 -9.28 19.11 17.54
CA SER A 102 -9.34 20.10 18.60
C SER A 102 -8.38 19.67 19.71
N PRO A 103 -7.71 20.61 20.40
CA PRO A 103 -6.88 20.27 21.55
C PRO A 103 -7.66 19.43 22.57
N GLY A 104 -7.11 18.27 22.95
CA GLY A 104 -7.73 17.37 23.94
C GLY A 104 -8.92 16.56 23.44
N GLN A 105 -9.19 16.50 22.14
CA GLN A 105 -10.24 15.66 21.55
C GLN A 105 -9.67 14.71 20.48
N ASP A 106 -10.34 13.58 20.30
CA ASP A 106 -10.06 12.67 19.19
C ASP A 106 -10.30 13.33 17.83
N LYS A 107 -9.54 12.90 16.82
CA LYS A 107 -9.70 13.35 15.45
C LYS A 107 -11.10 13.02 14.95
N LYS A 108 -11.76 13.99 14.34
CA LYS A 108 -13.05 13.79 13.66
C LYS A 108 -12.83 13.82 12.15
N LYS A 109 -13.65 13.07 11.42
CA LYS A 109 -13.68 13.10 9.95
C LYS A 109 -14.85 13.96 9.50
N HIS A 110 -14.59 14.91 8.62
CA HIS A 110 -15.62 15.80 8.09
C HIS A 110 -15.60 15.74 6.56
N SER A 111 -16.76 15.56 5.93
CA SER A 111 -16.88 15.59 4.47
C SER A 111 -16.79 17.04 3.99
N MET A 112 -15.86 17.31 3.07
CA MET A 112 -15.64 18.64 2.50
C MET A 112 -15.43 18.55 0.98
N THR A 113 -15.71 19.65 0.30
CA THR A 113 -15.34 19.83 -1.11
C THR A 113 -14.00 20.55 -1.19
N ILE A 114 -13.31 20.38 -2.33
CA ILE A 114 -12.01 21.05 -2.53
C ILE A 114 -12.20 22.57 -2.59
N GLU A 115 -13.29 23.04 -3.19
CA GLU A 115 -13.60 24.47 -3.33
C GLU A 115 -13.74 25.14 -1.96
N LYS A 116 -14.47 24.51 -1.02
CA LYS A 116 -14.65 25.04 0.33
C LYS A 116 -13.33 25.15 1.09
N LEU A 117 -12.45 24.15 0.96
CA LEU A 117 -11.13 24.18 1.57
C LEU A 117 -10.23 25.24 0.91
N ALA A 118 -10.30 25.37 -0.41
CA ALA A 118 -9.57 26.40 -1.15
C ALA A 118 -10.01 27.82 -0.77
N GLU A 119 -11.31 28.04 -0.51
CA GLU A 119 -11.84 29.30 0.02
C GLU A 119 -11.22 29.65 1.38
N PHE A 120 -11.19 28.69 2.31
CA PHE A 120 -10.50 28.90 3.59
C PHE A 120 -9.01 29.19 3.39
N GLY A 121 -8.36 28.50 2.45
CA GLY A 121 -6.95 28.71 2.13
C GLY A 121 -6.63 30.10 1.62
N LYS A 122 -7.49 30.67 0.78
CA LYS A 122 -7.35 32.05 0.30
C LYS A 122 -7.47 33.06 1.44
N ALA A 123 -8.29 32.78 2.45
CA ALA A 123 -8.51 33.67 3.58
C ALA A 123 -7.44 33.53 4.68
N GLN A 124 -6.99 32.31 4.96
CA GLN A 124 -6.17 32.00 6.14
C GLN A 124 -4.73 31.60 5.82
N GLY A 125 -4.46 31.13 4.59
CA GLY A 125 -3.21 30.48 4.20
C GLY A 125 -3.29 28.96 4.25
N CYS A 126 -2.14 28.28 4.18
CA CYS A 126 -2.11 26.83 3.96
C CYS A 126 -2.53 25.96 5.15
N PHE A 127 -2.48 26.46 6.38
CA PHE A 127 -2.95 25.74 7.57
C PHE A 127 -4.26 26.36 8.06
N VAL A 128 -5.36 25.62 7.88
CA VAL A 128 -6.71 26.15 8.08
C VAL A 128 -7.27 25.82 9.45
N LYS A 129 -7.92 26.82 10.06
CA LYS A 129 -8.85 26.64 11.18
C LYS A 129 -10.29 26.82 10.68
N LEU A 130 -11.16 25.90 11.07
CA LEU A 130 -12.60 26.03 10.84
C LEU A 130 -13.20 27.12 11.74
N PRO A 131 -14.39 27.65 11.42
CA PRO A 131 -15.05 28.68 12.23
C PRO A 131 -15.22 28.30 13.71
N GLU A 132 -15.36 27.01 13.99
CA GLU A 132 -15.47 26.43 15.34
C GLU A 132 -14.13 26.32 16.08
N GLY A 133 -13.03 26.78 15.48
CA GLY A 133 -11.67 26.73 16.05
C GLY A 133 -10.92 25.40 15.87
N GLN A 134 -11.57 24.39 15.29
CA GLN A 134 -10.93 23.12 14.91
C GLN A 134 -9.87 23.34 13.83
N LYS A 135 -8.74 22.62 13.91
CA LYS A 135 -7.70 22.66 12.89
C LYS A 135 -7.91 21.53 11.88
N VAL A 136 -7.74 21.83 10.59
CA VAL A 136 -7.64 20.82 9.54
C VAL A 136 -6.24 20.22 9.58
N CYS A 137 -6.14 18.89 9.61
CA CYS A 137 -4.86 18.17 9.54
C CYS A 137 -4.28 18.26 8.13
N GLY A 138 -3.03 18.70 7.99
CA GLY A 138 -2.35 18.76 6.70
C GLY A 138 -2.43 20.12 6.02
N SER A 139 -1.41 20.42 5.21
CA SER A 139 -1.34 21.63 4.40
C SER A 139 -2.31 21.59 3.22
N LEU A 140 -2.95 22.72 2.92
CA LEU A 140 -3.78 22.84 1.73
C LEU A 140 -3.02 22.70 0.41
N HIS A 141 -1.69 22.90 0.38
CA HIS A 141 -0.87 22.56 -0.79
C HIS A 141 -1.01 21.09 -1.16
N HIS A 142 -1.16 20.23 -0.15
CA HIS A 142 -1.38 18.81 -0.35
C HIS A 142 -2.86 18.56 -0.58
N LEU A 143 -3.72 18.96 0.36
CA LEU A 143 -5.13 18.57 0.34
C LEU A 143 -5.90 19.10 -0.87
N CYS A 144 -5.48 20.23 -1.46
CA CYS A 144 -6.18 20.91 -2.54
C CYS A 144 -5.29 21.11 -3.76
N ARG A 145 -4.34 20.20 -4.00
CA ARG A 145 -3.38 20.27 -5.12
C ARG A 145 -4.01 20.64 -6.48
N PRO A 146 -5.21 20.12 -6.88
CA PRO A 146 -5.83 20.52 -8.14
C PRO A 146 -6.08 22.04 -8.29
N HIS A 147 -6.32 22.76 -7.19
CA HIS A 147 -6.48 24.22 -7.17
C HIS A 147 -5.16 24.98 -6.91
N PHE A 148 -4.14 24.28 -6.42
CA PHE A 148 -2.89 24.82 -5.91
C PHE A 148 -1.69 24.10 -6.54
N ASN A 149 -1.60 24.16 -7.88
CA ASN A 149 -0.48 23.61 -8.61
C ASN A 149 0.83 24.39 -8.34
N ASP A 150 0.72 25.68 -8.01
CA ASP A 150 1.82 26.51 -7.53
C ASP A 150 1.92 26.42 -6.00
N PHE A 151 3.05 25.94 -5.49
CA PHE A 151 3.34 25.83 -4.04
C PHE A 151 3.44 27.19 -3.32
N LYS A 152 3.38 28.31 -4.06
CA LYS A 152 3.26 29.66 -3.48
C LYS A 152 1.82 30.00 -3.07
N ILE A 153 0.83 29.20 -3.44
CA ILE A 153 -0.59 29.45 -3.18
C ILE A 153 -1.25 28.18 -2.61
N PRO A 154 -1.99 28.26 -1.48
CA PRO A 154 -2.14 29.43 -0.62
C PRO A 154 -0.85 29.70 0.17
N LYS A 155 -0.52 30.98 0.39
CA LYS A 155 0.69 31.35 1.13
C LYS A 155 0.79 30.60 2.47
N LYS A 156 2.01 30.20 2.84
CA LYS A 156 2.28 29.69 4.18
C LYS A 156 1.89 30.78 5.19
N ASN A 157 1.07 30.43 6.17
CA ASN A 157 0.60 31.34 7.21
C ASN A 157 1.38 31.16 8.50
N TYR A 158 2.71 31.18 8.38
CA TYR A 158 3.61 31.11 9.52
C TYR A 158 3.42 32.34 10.41
N VAL A 159 3.32 32.11 11.72
CA VAL A 159 3.00 33.18 12.68
C VAL A 159 4.28 33.74 13.31
N SER A 160 5.26 32.89 13.63
CA SER A 160 6.50 33.36 14.26
C SER A 160 7.43 34.06 13.27
N LYS A 161 8.10 35.13 13.73
CA LYS A 161 9.06 35.89 12.93
C LYS A 161 10.16 35.01 12.35
N TRP A 162 10.68 34.08 13.14
CA TRP A 162 11.76 33.19 12.71
C TRP A 162 11.31 32.27 11.57
N CYS A 163 10.11 31.68 11.65
CA CYS A 163 9.59 30.82 10.59
C CYS A 163 9.36 31.59 9.29
N VAL A 164 8.90 32.85 9.37
CA VAL A 164 8.72 33.72 8.20
C VAL A 164 10.08 34.03 7.53
N GLU A 165 11.11 34.35 8.33
CA GLU A 165 12.46 34.62 7.80
C GLU A 165 13.15 33.37 7.24
N ASN A 166 12.74 32.17 7.66
CA ASN A 166 13.32 30.88 7.27
C ASN A 166 12.27 29.97 6.57
N GLU A 167 11.38 30.57 5.77
CA GLU A 167 10.22 29.90 5.20
C GLU A 167 10.60 28.65 4.38
N GLU A 168 11.66 28.74 3.57
CA GLU A 168 12.10 27.64 2.70
C GLU A 168 12.61 26.43 3.50
N LEU A 169 13.34 26.66 4.59
CA LEU A 169 13.82 25.61 5.49
C LEU A 169 12.65 24.92 6.20
N CYS A 170 11.74 25.73 6.77
CA CYS A 170 10.55 25.22 7.45
C CYS A 170 9.67 24.40 6.50
N THR A 171 9.48 24.91 5.28
CA THR A 171 8.77 24.18 4.23
C THR A 171 9.48 22.87 3.95
N PHE A 172 10.79 22.87 3.68
CA PHE A 172 11.52 21.64 3.37
C PHE A 172 11.39 20.57 4.47
N PHE A 173 11.54 20.92 5.75
CA PHE A 173 11.36 19.97 6.86
C PHE A 173 9.95 19.40 6.92
N TYR A 174 8.94 20.26 6.76
CA TYR A 174 7.53 19.83 6.73
C TYR A 174 7.24 18.89 5.57
N GLU A 175 7.65 19.27 4.36
CA GLU A 175 7.43 18.50 3.13
C GLU A 175 8.15 17.15 3.21
N TYR A 176 9.38 17.10 3.75
CA TYR A 176 10.12 15.86 3.95
C TYR A 176 9.46 14.92 4.97
N ALA A 177 8.97 15.47 6.09
CA ALA A 177 8.24 14.69 7.09
C ALA A 177 6.93 14.12 6.50
N CYS A 178 6.19 14.93 5.73
CA CYS A 178 4.98 14.48 5.04
C CYS A 178 5.28 13.42 3.98
N PHE A 179 6.33 13.62 3.17
CA PHE A 179 6.83 12.68 2.19
C PHE A 179 7.12 11.32 2.84
N THR A 180 7.92 11.32 3.92
CA THR A 180 8.29 10.09 4.63
C THR A 180 7.06 9.39 5.21
N ARG A 181 6.12 10.13 5.82
CA ARG A 181 4.87 9.59 6.34
C ARG A 181 4.04 8.89 5.24
N VAL A 182 3.88 9.53 4.08
CA VAL A 182 3.10 8.98 2.96
C VAL A 182 3.80 7.75 2.38
N ILE A 183 5.12 7.76 2.24
CA ILE A 183 5.87 6.56 1.82
C ILE A 183 5.61 5.38 2.77
N LEU A 184 5.66 5.61 4.08
CA LEU A 184 5.40 4.54 5.07
C LEU A 184 3.95 4.03 5.02
N GLU A 185 2.98 4.92 4.77
CA GLU A 185 1.57 4.55 4.54
C GLU A 185 1.46 3.64 3.29
N ILE A 186 2.13 3.98 2.20
CA ILE A 186 2.18 3.16 0.98
C ILE A 186 2.87 1.82 1.25
N CYS A 187 4.02 1.80 1.95
CA CYS A 187 4.72 0.58 2.33
C CYS A 187 3.82 -0.34 3.16
N SER A 188 3.04 0.20 4.09
CA SER A 188 2.12 -0.59 4.89
C SER A 188 1.03 -1.24 4.04
N LEU A 189 0.44 -0.49 3.10
CA LEU A 189 -0.58 -1.02 2.21
C LEU A 189 -0.02 -2.07 1.23
N ALA A 190 1.18 -1.84 0.70
CA ALA A 190 1.87 -2.81 -0.14
C ALA A 190 2.14 -4.10 0.63
N GLN A 191 2.57 -3.98 1.89
CA GLN A 191 2.82 -5.13 2.75
C GLN A 191 1.54 -5.88 3.12
N ASP A 192 0.46 -5.18 3.49
CA ASP A 192 -0.84 -5.81 3.80
C ASP A 192 -1.39 -6.56 2.58
N SER A 193 -1.32 -5.95 1.38
CA SER A 193 -1.73 -6.58 0.12
C SER A 193 -0.90 -7.84 -0.20
N THR A 194 0.42 -7.75 -0.01
CA THR A 194 1.35 -8.87 -0.24
C THR A 194 1.04 -10.04 0.70
N SER A 195 0.87 -9.74 1.99
CA SER A 195 0.54 -10.73 3.02
C SER A 195 -0.77 -11.47 2.70
N ARG A 196 -1.83 -10.73 2.37
CA ARG A 196 -3.14 -11.33 2.01
C ARG A 196 -3.04 -12.22 0.78
N LEU A 197 -2.35 -11.76 -0.27
CA LEU A 197 -2.19 -12.53 -1.51
C LEU A 197 -1.47 -13.86 -1.25
N ILE A 198 -0.42 -13.86 -0.43
CA ILE A 198 0.28 -15.08 -0.02
C ILE A 198 -0.67 -16.00 0.76
N GLU A 199 -1.38 -15.49 1.76
CA GLU A 199 -2.32 -16.27 2.57
C GLU A 199 -3.42 -16.92 1.72
N GLU A 200 -4.06 -16.16 0.83
CA GLU A 200 -5.09 -16.64 -0.10
C GLU A 200 -4.55 -17.75 -1.01
N SER A 201 -3.38 -17.52 -1.61
CA SER A 201 -2.76 -18.46 -2.55
C SER A 201 -2.35 -19.75 -1.85
N LEU A 202 -1.78 -19.68 -0.64
CA LEU A 202 -1.43 -20.84 0.17
C LEU A 202 -2.68 -21.62 0.63
N GLN A 203 -3.75 -20.93 1.02
CA GLN A 203 -5.04 -21.57 1.37
C GLN A 203 -5.67 -22.29 0.16
N ASN A 204 -5.56 -21.70 -1.02
CA ASN A 204 -5.99 -22.33 -2.28
C ASN A 204 -5.17 -23.60 -2.58
N ILE A 205 -3.84 -23.53 -2.45
CA ILE A 205 -2.96 -24.70 -2.61
C ILE A 205 -3.35 -25.80 -1.60
N CYS A 206 -3.48 -25.47 -0.31
CA CYS A 206 -3.90 -26.40 0.73
C CYS A 206 -5.19 -27.16 0.37
N THR A 207 -6.17 -26.42 -0.13
CA THR A 207 -7.49 -26.94 -0.49
C THR A 207 -7.39 -27.89 -1.69
N ARG A 208 -6.64 -27.51 -2.73
CA ARG A 208 -6.40 -28.35 -3.92
C ARG A 208 -5.63 -29.61 -3.57
N VAL A 209 -4.54 -29.51 -2.79
CA VAL A 209 -3.76 -30.66 -2.30
C VAL A 209 -4.64 -31.58 -1.47
N SER A 210 -5.47 -31.05 -0.58
CA SER A 210 -6.40 -31.86 0.22
C SER A 210 -7.39 -32.64 -0.66
N ASN A 211 -7.97 -31.98 -1.66
CA ASN A 211 -8.89 -32.63 -2.60
C ASN A 211 -8.20 -33.75 -3.40
N LEU A 212 -6.97 -33.52 -3.85
CA LEU A 212 -6.15 -34.52 -4.55
C LEU A 212 -5.80 -35.71 -3.64
N GLU A 213 -5.38 -35.48 -2.38
CA GLU A 213 -5.12 -36.54 -1.39
C GLU A 213 -6.38 -37.39 -1.12
N PHE A 214 -7.55 -36.74 -1.02
CA PHE A 214 -8.82 -37.44 -0.87
C PHE A 214 -9.22 -38.25 -2.11
N CYS A 215 -8.77 -37.85 -3.30
CA CYS A 215 -8.96 -38.59 -4.53
C CYS A 215 -8.02 -39.80 -4.59
N VAL A 216 -6.75 -39.63 -4.20
CA VAL A 216 -5.77 -40.73 -4.13
C VAL A 216 -6.25 -41.86 -3.24
N LYS A 217 -6.93 -41.57 -2.13
CA LYS A 217 -7.55 -42.61 -1.28
C LYS A 217 -8.51 -43.56 -2.02
N THR A 218 -9.09 -43.11 -3.12
CA THR A 218 -9.98 -43.89 -3.99
C THR A 218 -9.19 -44.79 -4.96
N LEU A 219 -7.93 -44.42 -5.25
CA LEU A 219 -7.01 -45.11 -6.16
C LEU A 219 -6.10 -46.08 -5.40
N ASP A 220 -5.55 -45.62 -4.29
CA ASP A 220 -4.72 -46.36 -3.34
C ASP A 220 -5.28 -46.22 -1.91
N PRO A 221 -6.08 -47.18 -1.44
CA PRO A 221 -6.63 -47.18 -0.08
C PRO A 221 -5.59 -47.21 1.03
N LYS A 222 -4.33 -47.60 0.73
CA LYS A 222 -3.23 -47.62 1.70
C LYS A 222 -2.48 -46.29 1.79
N PHE A 223 -2.83 -45.31 0.96
CA PHE A 223 -2.22 -44.00 0.97
C PHE A 223 -2.36 -43.30 2.33
N SER A 224 -1.21 -42.99 2.94
CA SER A 224 -1.10 -42.41 4.29
C SER A 224 -0.42 -41.04 4.33
N HIS A 225 0.09 -40.54 3.20
CA HIS A 225 0.81 -39.28 3.11
C HIS A 225 -0.14 -38.07 2.99
N TYR A 226 -0.71 -37.62 4.12
CA TYR A 226 -1.57 -36.43 4.17
C TYR A 226 -0.75 -35.16 4.47
N LYS A 227 -0.12 -34.60 3.44
CA LYS A 227 0.64 -33.35 3.53
C LYS A 227 -0.25 -32.14 3.77
N SER A 228 -1.49 -32.15 3.26
CA SER A 228 -2.47 -31.05 3.46
C SER A 228 -2.66 -30.68 4.93
N ARG A 229 -2.59 -31.64 5.86
CA ARG A 229 -2.70 -31.38 7.31
C ARG A 229 -1.52 -30.58 7.85
N LEU A 230 -0.31 -30.92 7.41
CA LEU A 230 0.90 -30.18 7.77
C LEU A 230 0.83 -28.75 7.22
N LEU A 231 0.49 -28.60 5.95
CA LEU A 231 0.35 -27.28 5.31
C LEU A 231 -0.70 -26.42 6.03
N MET A 232 -1.88 -26.98 6.31
CA MET A 232 -2.92 -26.27 7.08
C MET A 232 -2.47 -25.85 8.47
N SER A 233 -1.61 -26.64 9.14
CA SER A 233 -1.06 -26.27 10.46
C SER A 233 -0.02 -25.15 10.40
N MET A 234 0.58 -24.90 9.23
CA MET A 234 1.55 -23.83 9.03
C MET A 234 0.91 -22.47 8.68
N LEU A 235 -0.31 -22.47 8.14
CA LEU A 235 -1.02 -21.24 7.74
C LEU A 235 -1.13 -20.19 8.88
N PRO A 236 -1.48 -20.56 10.14
CA PRO A 236 -1.56 -19.59 11.23
C PRO A 236 -0.21 -18.92 11.52
N GLN A 237 0.89 -19.68 11.49
CA GLN A 237 2.23 -19.12 11.69
C GLN A 237 2.58 -18.12 10.58
N ILE A 238 2.26 -18.45 9.32
CA ILE A 238 2.47 -17.55 8.17
C ILE A 238 1.65 -16.26 8.33
N HIS A 239 0.40 -16.37 8.76
CA HIS A 239 -0.46 -15.22 9.03
C HIS A 239 0.11 -14.31 10.14
N ASP A 240 0.48 -14.90 11.29
CA ASP A 240 1.00 -14.15 12.43
C ASP A 240 2.30 -13.40 12.09
N ILE A 241 3.20 -14.09 11.38
CA ILE A 241 4.45 -13.52 10.88
C ILE A 241 4.16 -12.33 9.96
N SER A 242 3.29 -12.52 8.96
CA SER A 242 2.96 -11.51 7.96
C SER A 242 2.29 -10.27 8.57
N LYS A 243 1.43 -10.48 9.58
CA LYS A 243 0.71 -9.42 10.29
C LYS A 243 1.62 -8.59 11.21
N SER A 244 2.62 -9.21 11.83
CA SER A 244 3.53 -8.52 12.76
C SER A 244 4.26 -7.35 12.09
N VAL A 245 4.70 -7.54 10.84
CA VAL A 245 5.40 -6.53 10.05
C VAL A 245 4.48 -5.38 9.67
N VAL A 246 3.25 -5.68 9.21
CA VAL A 246 2.23 -4.68 8.87
C VAL A 246 1.92 -3.79 10.08
N ILE A 247 1.83 -4.36 11.28
CA ILE A 247 1.61 -3.62 12.53
C ILE A 247 2.80 -2.68 12.82
N GLY A 248 4.04 -3.16 12.66
CA GLY A 248 5.24 -2.35 12.88
C GLY A 248 5.30 -1.10 11.98
N ILE A 249 4.98 -1.28 10.69
CA ILE A 249 4.95 -0.17 9.73
C ILE A 249 3.80 0.80 10.05
N ASN A 250 2.61 0.30 10.38
CA ASN A 250 1.45 1.12 10.73
C ASN A 250 1.66 1.96 12.00
N LEU A 251 2.28 1.37 13.02
CA LEU A 251 2.62 2.08 14.25
C LEU A 251 3.61 3.23 13.97
N SER A 252 4.60 2.97 13.11
CA SER A 252 5.54 3.98 12.66
C SER A 252 4.81 5.12 11.92
N SER A 253 3.95 4.79 10.96
CA SER A 253 3.16 5.77 10.17
C SER A 253 2.29 6.68 11.05
N THR A 254 1.56 6.10 12.01
CA THR A 254 0.72 6.86 12.97
C THR A 254 1.55 7.84 13.79
N THR A 255 2.77 7.44 14.17
CA THR A 255 3.64 8.27 14.98
C THR A 255 4.30 9.39 14.15
N PHE A 256 4.65 9.13 12.90
CA PHE A 256 5.07 10.18 11.97
C PHE A 256 3.96 11.21 11.71
N GLU A 257 2.69 10.78 11.73
CA GLU A 257 1.57 11.72 11.65
C GLU A 257 1.56 12.69 12.84
N ALA A 258 1.79 12.21 14.06
CA ALA A 258 1.89 13.06 15.24
C ALA A 258 3.04 14.07 15.12
N VAL A 259 4.19 13.65 14.57
CA VAL A 259 5.35 14.52 14.32
C VAL A 259 5.03 15.62 13.31
N VAL A 260 4.34 15.28 12.21
CA VAL A 260 3.87 16.24 11.20
C VAL A 260 2.93 17.26 11.84
N GLN A 261 2.00 16.82 12.69
CA GLN A 261 1.06 17.70 13.38
C GLN A 261 1.75 18.65 14.36
N THR A 262 2.83 18.22 15.01
CA THR A 262 3.64 19.10 15.87
C THR A 262 4.33 20.18 15.04
N PHE A 263 4.84 19.88 13.84
CA PHE A 263 5.34 20.92 12.92
C PHE A 263 4.24 21.94 12.58
N GLU A 264 3.03 21.48 12.23
CA GLU A 264 1.90 22.38 11.95
C GLU A 264 1.57 23.27 13.16
N ALA A 265 1.62 22.71 14.37
CA ALA A 265 1.38 23.46 15.60
C ALA A 265 2.45 24.52 15.85
N LEU A 266 3.73 24.18 15.67
CA LEU A 266 4.87 25.10 15.83
C LEU A 266 4.83 26.24 14.80
N TYR A 267 4.54 25.94 13.53
CA TYR A 267 4.48 26.99 12.49
C TYR A 267 3.31 27.96 12.68
N MET A 268 2.22 27.52 13.30
CA MET A 268 1.09 28.37 13.67
C MET A 268 1.24 29.06 15.03
N SER A 269 2.35 28.84 15.74
CA SER A 269 2.64 29.44 17.04
C SER A 269 3.41 30.75 16.85
N ASP A 270 3.02 31.79 17.60
CA ASP A 270 3.73 33.08 17.63
C ASP A 270 5.06 33.00 18.39
N ARG A 271 5.18 32.04 19.31
CA ARG A 271 6.34 31.86 20.19
C ARG A 271 7.45 31.00 19.60
N SER A 272 7.22 30.38 18.44
CA SER A 272 8.16 29.38 17.96
C SER A 272 9.49 29.97 17.50
N VAL A 273 10.56 29.38 18.04
CA VAL A 273 11.96 29.79 17.82
C VAL A 273 12.74 28.67 17.13
N ALA A 274 13.91 29.03 16.58
CA ALA A 274 14.79 28.12 15.84
C ALA A 274 15.00 26.77 16.55
N ASN A 275 15.32 26.79 17.85
CA ASN A 275 15.62 25.59 18.62
C ASN A 275 14.46 24.60 18.60
N GLU A 276 13.22 25.05 18.81
CA GLU A 276 12.05 24.15 18.81
C GLU A 276 11.84 23.46 17.45
N ILE A 277 12.10 24.16 16.35
CA ILE A 277 11.98 23.59 15.00
C ILE A 277 13.08 22.56 14.74
N PHE A 278 14.32 22.86 15.13
CA PHE A 278 15.43 21.91 15.00
C PHE A 278 15.27 20.72 15.94
N ASP A 279 14.80 20.93 17.16
CA ASP A 279 14.57 19.87 18.15
C ASP A 279 13.41 18.96 17.69
N GLN A 280 12.38 19.52 17.04
CA GLN A 280 11.32 18.72 16.41
C GLN A 280 11.86 17.88 15.24
N MET A 281 12.78 18.42 14.44
CA MET A 281 13.44 17.66 13.38
C MET A 281 14.38 16.57 13.94
N GLU A 282 15.08 16.85 15.03
CA GLU A 282 15.89 15.87 15.75
C GLU A 282 15.01 14.75 16.34
N PHE A 283 13.84 15.09 16.87
CA PHE A 283 12.84 14.12 17.31
C PHE A 283 12.37 13.24 16.14
N PHE A 284 12.05 13.84 14.98
CA PHE A 284 11.71 13.09 13.76
C PHE A 284 12.84 12.11 13.37
N ILE A 285 14.09 12.58 13.36
CA ILE A 285 15.28 11.79 12.99
C ILE A 285 15.46 10.59 13.94
N ASN A 286 15.46 10.85 15.25
CA ASN A 286 15.66 9.83 16.26
C ASN A 286 14.51 8.83 16.28
N PHE A 287 13.28 9.29 16.04
CA PHE A 287 12.14 8.41 15.93
C PHE A 287 12.26 7.44 14.75
N THR A 288 12.87 7.90 13.66
CA THR A 288 13.02 7.08 12.46
C THR A 288 14.02 5.93 12.63
N ASP A 289 14.80 5.90 13.71
CA ASP A 289 15.63 4.73 14.06
C ASP A 289 14.78 3.48 14.31
N GLN A 290 13.49 3.62 14.59
CA GLN A 290 12.56 2.50 14.67
C GLN A 290 12.36 1.78 13.33
N LEU A 291 12.70 2.40 12.19
CA LEU A 291 12.64 1.72 10.88
C LEU A 291 13.72 0.66 10.71
N VAL A 292 14.88 0.80 11.37
CA VAL A 292 15.99 -0.16 11.26
C VAL A 292 15.58 -1.58 11.68
N PRO A 293 15.01 -1.81 12.88
CA PRO A 293 14.55 -3.15 13.25
C PRO A 293 13.40 -3.65 12.38
N ILE A 294 12.56 -2.77 11.82
CA ILE A 294 11.48 -3.15 10.90
C ILE A 294 12.06 -3.65 9.56
N ALA A 295 13.05 -2.94 9.00
CA ALA A 295 13.73 -3.34 7.77
C ALA A 295 14.40 -4.70 7.92
N LYS A 296 15.08 -4.94 9.05
CA LYS A 296 15.64 -6.24 9.38
C LYS A 296 14.55 -7.32 9.51
N SER A 297 13.47 -7.01 10.21
CA SER A 297 12.35 -7.94 10.37
C SER A 297 11.71 -8.30 9.03
N LEU A 298 11.63 -7.39 8.05
CA LEU A 298 11.13 -7.68 6.71
C LEU A 298 11.98 -8.72 5.97
N GLU A 299 13.31 -8.63 6.12
CA GLU A 299 14.25 -9.62 5.55
C GLU A 299 14.07 -10.99 6.20
N ASP A 300 14.15 -11.04 7.54
CA ASP A 300 14.01 -12.28 8.32
C ASP A 300 12.68 -12.99 8.01
N VAL A 301 11.60 -12.21 7.96
CA VAL A 301 10.26 -12.71 7.62
C VAL A 301 10.17 -13.16 6.17
N GLY A 302 10.72 -12.39 5.22
CA GLY A 302 10.73 -12.76 3.81
C GLY A 302 11.42 -14.10 3.57
N VAL A 303 12.56 -14.34 4.23
CA VAL A 303 13.30 -15.61 4.18
C VAL A 303 12.50 -16.75 4.79
N GLU A 304 11.92 -16.54 5.98
CA GLU A 304 11.12 -17.58 6.65
C GLU A 304 9.88 -17.96 5.83
N LEU A 305 9.16 -16.96 5.31
CA LEU A 305 8.00 -17.17 4.45
C LEU A 305 8.37 -17.84 3.13
N GLY A 306 9.50 -17.48 2.52
CA GLY A 306 10.02 -18.16 1.33
C GLY A 306 10.27 -19.64 1.58
N SER A 307 10.99 -19.98 2.64
CA SER A 307 11.24 -21.37 3.04
C SER A 307 9.95 -22.16 3.30
N ASN A 308 8.98 -21.53 3.98
CA ASN A 308 7.70 -22.17 4.26
C ASN A 308 6.81 -22.32 3.02
N THR A 309 6.84 -21.35 2.11
CA THR A 309 6.10 -21.37 0.84
C THR A 309 6.59 -22.50 -0.07
N LEU A 310 7.90 -22.72 -0.17
CA LEU A 310 8.46 -23.79 -1.00
C LEU A 310 7.97 -25.20 -0.58
N LYS A 311 7.70 -25.40 0.73
CA LYS A 311 7.12 -26.65 1.22
C LYS A 311 5.73 -26.95 0.63
N TYR A 312 4.99 -25.94 0.16
CA TYR A 312 3.71 -26.15 -0.52
C TYR A 312 3.86 -26.72 -1.94
N GLY A 313 5.07 -26.63 -2.52
CA GLY A 313 5.39 -27.14 -3.85
C GLY A 313 5.76 -28.62 -3.93
N GLU A 314 6.06 -29.28 -2.82
CA GLU A 314 6.56 -30.67 -2.86
C GLU A 314 5.40 -31.68 -2.79
N PHE A 315 4.86 -32.07 -3.94
CA PHE A 315 3.77 -33.05 -4.04
C PHE A 315 4.06 -34.18 -5.05
N ASP A 316 5.33 -34.43 -5.34
CA ASP A 316 5.80 -35.47 -6.28
C ASP A 316 5.23 -36.86 -6.00
N VAL A 317 5.09 -37.22 -4.72
CA VAL A 317 4.50 -38.50 -4.31
C VAL A 317 3.04 -38.59 -4.76
N LEU A 318 2.30 -37.49 -4.63
CA LEU A 318 0.89 -37.41 -5.02
C LEU A 318 0.77 -37.50 -6.54
N GLU A 319 1.57 -36.69 -7.27
CA GLU A 319 1.61 -36.67 -8.74
C GLU A 319 1.95 -38.06 -9.30
N LYS A 320 3.02 -38.69 -8.81
CA LYS A 320 3.44 -40.03 -9.22
C LYS A 320 2.37 -41.09 -8.94
N THR A 321 1.56 -40.93 -7.89
CA THR A 321 0.47 -41.87 -7.58
C THR A 321 -0.63 -41.81 -8.64
N PHE A 322 -0.95 -40.62 -9.16
CA PHE A 322 -1.90 -40.47 -10.27
C PHE A 322 -1.32 -40.98 -11.60
N GLU A 323 -0.05 -40.69 -11.89
CA GLU A 323 0.61 -41.10 -13.14
C GLU A 323 0.76 -42.61 -13.29
N THR A 324 1.06 -43.30 -12.19
CA THR A 324 1.31 -44.75 -12.19
C THR A 324 0.03 -45.58 -12.17
N PHE A 325 -1.12 -44.96 -11.91
CA PHE A 325 -2.41 -45.65 -11.83
C PHE A 325 -3.02 -45.87 -13.24
N ASN A 326 -3.13 -47.12 -13.67
CA ASN A 326 -3.53 -47.47 -15.03
C ASN A 326 -5.04 -47.43 -15.32
N GLY A 327 -5.89 -47.08 -14.35
CA GLY A 327 -7.33 -46.89 -14.54
C GLY A 327 -8.17 -48.15 -14.69
N LYS A 328 -7.58 -49.32 -14.99
CA LYS A 328 -8.31 -50.53 -15.45
C LYS A 328 -9.29 -51.10 -14.42
N ASN A 329 -9.09 -50.80 -13.14
CA ASN A 329 -9.89 -51.32 -12.03
C ASN A 329 -10.83 -50.27 -11.41
N LEU A 330 -10.95 -49.07 -11.99
CA LEU A 330 -11.85 -48.04 -11.49
C LEU A 330 -13.29 -48.32 -11.92
N THR A 331 -14.18 -48.43 -10.94
CA THR A 331 -15.62 -48.42 -11.20
C THR A 331 -16.09 -47.00 -11.54
N GLU A 332 -17.18 -46.87 -12.30
CA GLU A 332 -17.80 -45.58 -12.61
C GLU A 332 -18.14 -44.78 -11.34
N LYS A 333 -18.63 -45.45 -10.29
CA LYS A 333 -18.89 -44.85 -8.97
C LYS A 333 -17.64 -44.20 -8.35
N ASN A 334 -16.47 -44.82 -8.53
CA ASN A 334 -15.21 -44.27 -8.04
C ASN A 334 -14.79 -43.04 -8.86
N ILE A 335 -14.98 -43.07 -10.19
CA ILE A 335 -14.70 -41.93 -11.08
C ILE A 335 -15.62 -40.76 -10.73
N THR A 336 -16.93 -40.99 -10.54
CA THR A 336 -17.87 -39.95 -10.09
C THR A 336 -17.47 -39.37 -8.74
N SER A 337 -17.01 -40.20 -7.80
CA SER A 337 -16.55 -39.74 -6.49
C SER A 337 -15.32 -38.83 -6.59
N ILE A 338 -14.34 -39.19 -7.43
CA ILE A 338 -13.14 -38.37 -7.69
C ILE A 338 -13.56 -37.02 -8.30
N ARG A 339 -14.33 -37.05 -9.39
CA ARG A 339 -14.77 -35.84 -10.11
C ARG A 339 -15.59 -34.92 -9.20
N ARG A 340 -16.48 -35.46 -8.37
CA ARG A 340 -17.25 -34.68 -7.39
C ARG A 340 -16.37 -33.95 -6.37
N LYS A 341 -15.33 -34.61 -5.86
CA LYS A 341 -14.39 -34.00 -4.89
C LYS A 341 -13.56 -32.88 -5.49
N LEU A 342 -13.24 -33.00 -6.79
CA LEU A 342 -12.53 -31.96 -7.52
C LEU A 342 -13.47 -30.90 -8.13
N LYS A 343 -14.77 -30.93 -7.78
CA LYS A 343 -15.79 -30.00 -8.31
C LYS A 343 -15.89 -30.00 -9.85
N MET A 344 -15.64 -31.15 -10.49
CA MET A 344 -15.72 -31.34 -11.94
C MET A 344 -17.13 -31.78 -12.39
N ASP A 345 -17.44 -31.63 -13.69
CA ASP A 345 -18.69 -32.15 -14.25
C ASP A 345 -18.79 -33.68 -14.08
N ILE A 346 -19.92 -34.16 -13.60
CA ILE A 346 -20.19 -35.57 -13.31
C ILE A 346 -21.16 -36.22 -14.31
N TYR A 347 -21.67 -35.47 -15.30
CA TYR A 347 -22.78 -35.91 -16.17
C TYR A 347 -22.37 -36.29 -17.60
N THR A 348 -21.10 -36.11 -17.99
CA THR A 348 -20.58 -36.46 -19.32
C THR A 348 -19.32 -37.33 -19.24
N ASN A 349 -19.26 -38.37 -20.09
CA ASN A 349 -18.09 -39.23 -20.40
C ASN A 349 -17.14 -39.52 -19.22
N LEU A 350 -17.58 -40.33 -18.25
CA LEU A 350 -16.81 -40.69 -17.05
C LEU A 350 -15.65 -41.67 -17.32
N THR A 351 -14.64 -41.26 -18.09
CA THR A 351 -13.43 -42.06 -18.32
C THR A 351 -12.30 -41.66 -17.38
N TRP A 352 -11.43 -42.62 -17.06
CA TRP A 352 -10.22 -42.33 -16.29
C TRP A 352 -9.28 -41.38 -17.02
N ILE A 353 -9.17 -41.51 -18.35
CA ILE A 353 -8.28 -40.67 -19.18
C ILE A 353 -8.68 -39.20 -19.08
N GLU A 354 -9.96 -38.89 -19.26
CA GLU A 354 -10.46 -37.51 -19.12
C GLU A 354 -10.31 -36.99 -17.69
N THR A 355 -10.57 -37.83 -16.69
CA THR A 355 -10.40 -37.45 -15.28
C THR A 355 -8.93 -37.19 -14.93
N LEU A 356 -7.99 -37.95 -15.51
CA LEU A 356 -6.56 -37.79 -15.30
C LEU A 356 -6.04 -36.49 -15.90
N GLU A 357 -6.53 -36.07 -17.08
CA GLU A 357 -6.16 -34.78 -17.67
C GLU A 357 -6.61 -33.61 -16.79
N GLU A 358 -7.82 -33.66 -16.25
CA GLU A 358 -8.31 -32.66 -15.30
C GLU A 358 -7.51 -32.65 -13.99
N VAL A 359 -7.09 -33.82 -13.49
CA VAL A 359 -6.16 -33.91 -12.34
C VAL A 359 -4.81 -33.26 -12.65
N LYS A 360 -4.27 -33.42 -13.86
CA LYS A 360 -3.04 -32.70 -14.28
C LYS A 360 -3.24 -31.19 -14.31
N GLN A 361 -4.42 -30.72 -14.69
CA GLN A 361 -4.75 -29.28 -14.62
C GLN A 361 -4.76 -28.77 -13.18
N GLU A 362 -5.22 -29.56 -12.21
CA GLU A 362 -5.15 -29.22 -10.79
C GLU A 362 -3.71 -29.07 -10.28
N PHE A 363 -2.79 -29.96 -10.68
CA PHE A 363 -1.35 -29.81 -10.36
C PHE A 363 -0.75 -28.56 -10.99
N LYS A 364 -1.08 -28.26 -12.26
CA LYS A 364 -0.66 -27.01 -12.92
C LYS A 364 -1.22 -25.78 -12.21
N ALA A 365 -2.47 -25.83 -11.75
CA ALA A 365 -3.09 -24.74 -10.99
C ALA A 365 -2.36 -24.51 -9.66
N ILE A 366 -1.98 -25.57 -8.94
CA ILE A 366 -1.16 -25.47 -7.73
C ILE A 366 0.19 -24.81 -8.03
N GLN A 367 0.88 -25.20 -9.11
CA GLN A 367 2.16 -24.60 -9.51
C GLN A 367 2.01 -23.11 -9.86
N ASN A 368 0.91 -22.72 -10.50
CA ASN A 368 0.62 -21.33 -10.81
C ASN A 368 0.39 -20.50 -9.54
N GLU A 369 -0.37 -21.00 -8.57
CA GLU A 369 -0.57 -20.33 -7.27
C GLU A 369 0.74 -20.24 -6.49
N LEU A 370 1.57 -21.28 -6.51
CA LEU A 370 2.88 -21.25 -5.88
C LEU A 370 3.80 -20.20 -6.53
N SER A 371 3.81 -20.13 -7.85
CA SER A 371 4.56 -19.11 -8.60
C SER A 371 4.08 -17.71 -8.23
N ARG A 372 2.76 -17.54 -8.05
CA ARG A 372 2.16 -16.28 -7.58
C ARG A 372 2.62 -15.91 -6.17
N CYS A 373 2.70 -16.86 -5.23
CA CYS A 373 3.29 -16.63 -3.90
C CYS A 373 4.75 -16.19 -3.99
N ILE A 374 5.56 -16.89 -4.80
CA ILE A 374 6.99 -16.60 -4.95
C ILE A 374 7.21 -15.18 -5.49
N VAL A 375 6.43 -14.77 -6.49
CA VAL A 375 6.47 -13.39 -7.01
C VAL A 375 6.03 -12.40 -5.94
N ALA A 376 4.98 -12.70 -5.18
CA ALA A 376 4.49 -11.81 -4.12
C ALA A 376 5.53 -11.60 -3.00
N LEU A 377 6.34 -12.60 -2.66
CA LEU A 377 7.41 -12.46 -1.66
C LEU A 377 8.41 -11.34 -2.01
N GLN A 378 8.58 -10.99 -3.29
CA GLN A 378 9.40 -9.85 -3.71
C GLN A 378 8.88 -8.52 -3.14
N GLY A 379 7.61 -8.44 -2.75
CA GLY A 379 7.02 -7.28 -2.09
C GLY A 379 7.68 -6.95 -0.74
N PHE A 380 8.11 -7.97 0.02
CA PHE A 380 8.84 -7.75 1.29
C PHE A 380 10.18 -7.07 1.04
N ASP A 381 10.91 -7.55 0.03
CA ASP A 381 12.20 -6.98 -0.34
C ASP A 381 12.06 -5.55 -0.85
N LEU A 382 11.03 -5.29 -1.67
CA LEU A 382 10.73 -3.95 -2.15
C LEU A 382 10.45 -2.98 -1.00
N VAL A 383 9.63 -3.37 -0.03
CA VAL A 383 9.34 -2.54 1.15
C VAL A 383 10.61 -2.32 1.96
N ARG A 384 11.42 -3.36 2.19
CA ARG A 384 12.72 -3.26 2.87
C ARG A 384 13.63 -2.22 2.20
N GLN A 385 13.81 -2.30 0.88
CA GLN A 385 14.63 -1.35 0.12
C GLN A 385 14.14 0.10 0.30
N VAL A 386 12.82 0.33 0.24
CA VAL A 386 12.24 1.66 0.45
C VAL A 386 12.55 2.18 1.86
N LEU A 387 12.45 1.34 2.89
CA LEU A 387 12.82 1.71 4.26
C LEU A 387 14.32 2.03 4.39
N GLU A 388 15.19 1.22 3.78
CA GLU A 388 16.64 1.44 3.76
C GLU A 388 17.02 2.75 3.07
N HIS A 389 16.30 3.12 2.01
CA HIS A 389 16.43 4.44 1.39
C HIS A 389 16.17 5.53 2.43
N ARG A 390 15.01 5.50 3.13
CA ARG A 390 14.66 6.49 4.17
C ARG A 390 15.72 6.57 5.27
N ILE A 391 16.21 5.43 5.74
CA ILE A 391 17.26 5.34 6.78
C ILE A 391 18.53 6.05 6.30
N THR A 392 18.93 5.84 5.04
CA THR A 392 20.12 6.48 4.48
C THR A 392 20.02 8.00 4.45
N GLU A 393 18.87 8.55 4.10
CA GLU A 393 18.67 10.02 4.06
C GLU A 393 18.65 10.62 5.46
N ILE A 394 18.16 9.86 6.43
CA ILE A 394 18.12 10.28 7.81
C ILE A 394 19.50 10.26 8.44
N ASN A 395 20.37 9.36 8.01
CA ASN A 395 21.79 9.42 8.34
C ASN A 395 22.45 10.69 7.77
N ILE A 396 22.02 11.18 6.59
CA ILE A 396 22.47 12.49 6.09
C ILE A 396 22.01 13.59 7.05
N PHE A 397 20.75 13.61 7.47
CA PHE A 397 20.27 14.56 8.47
C PHE A 397 21.08 14.49 9.77
N LYS A 398 21.32 13.30 10.33
CA LYS A 398 22.12 13.11 11.56
C LYS A 398 23.51 13.72 11.45
N ASN A 399 24.16 13.54 10.30
CA ASN A 399 25.53 13.97 10.08
C ASN A 399 25.65 15.49 9.90
N TYR A 400 24.60 16.18 9.43
CA TYR A 400 24.71 17.56 8.97
C TYR A 400 23.73 18.54 9.64
N LEU A 401 22.65 18.10 10.30
CA LEU A 401 21.65 18.99 10.90
C LEU A 401 22.25 19.93 11.95
N ASN A 402 23.15 19.44 12.80
CA ASN A 402 23.84 20.27 13.79
C ASN A 402 24.75 21.33 13.14
N SER A 403 25.38 21.01 12.02
CA SER A 403 26.17 21.97 11.26
C SER A 403 25.29 23.09 10.68
N VAL A 404 24.09 22.76 10.22
CA VAL A 404 23.09 23.75 9.78
C VAL A 404 22.58 24.58 10.95
N LYS A 405 22.20 23.95 12.08
CA LYS A 405 21.75 24.63 13.31
C LYS A 405 22.76 25.64 13.82
N HIS A 406 24.06 25.37 13.66
CA HIS A 406 25.15 26.24 14.09
C HIS A 406 25.78 27.06 12.96
N GLN A 407 25.11 27.17 11.81
CA GLN A 407 25.53 27.97 10.65
C GLN A 407 26.93 27.64 10.12
N ARG A 408 27.41 26.42 10.37
CA ARG A 408 28.67 25.87 9.81
C ARG A 408 28.50 25.32 8.41
N MET A 409 27.24 25.13 7.99
CA MET A 409 26.85 24.64 6.68
C MET A 409 25.57 25.35 6.24
N PRO A 410 25.48 25.87 5.00
CA PRO A 410 24.24 26.36 4.43
C PRO A 410 23.17 25.26 4.42
N TRP A 411 21.92 25.60 4.73
CA TRP A 411 20.85 24.60 4.76
C TRP A 411 20.52 24.07 3.36
N GLN A 412 20.76 24.87 2.31
CA GLN A 412 20.59 24.46 0.92
C GLN A 412 21.47 23.27 0.55
N ASP A 413 22.71 23.22 1.07
CA ASP A 413 23.62 22.09 0.85
C ASP A 413 23.07 20.80 1.50
N LEU A 414 22.39 20.92 2.64
CA LEU A 414 21.74 19.77 3.30
C LEU A 414 20.55 19.29 2.45
N LYS A 415 19.70 20.24 2.01
CA LYS A 415 18.57 19.96 1.11
C LYS A 415 19.05 19.25 -0.16
N GLU A 416 20.10 19.74 -0.81
CA GLU A 416 20.63 19.15 -2.03
C GLU A 416 21.10 17.70 -1.80
N LYS A 417 21.88 17.44 -0.74
CA LYS A 417 22.34 16.09 -0.39
C LYS A 417 21.19 15.10 -0.20
N ILE A 418 20.12 15.52 0.48
CA ILE A 418 18.95 14.68 0.71
C ILE A 418 18.20 14.44 -0.59
N LEU A 419 17.93 15.49 -1.37
CA LEU A 419 17.18 15.36 -2.62
C LEU A 419 17.92 14.50 -3.65
N ILE A 420 19.26 14.61 -3.74
CA ILE A 420 20.09 13.72 -4.56
C ILE A 420 19.90 12.26 -4.11
N GLN A 421 19.99 12.02 -2.80
CA GLN A 421 19.83 10.67 -2.25
C GLN A 421 18.45 10.08 -2.57
N ILE A 422 17.39 10.89 -2.50
CA ILE A 422 16.05 10.45 -2.92
C ILE A 422 16.07 10.05 -4.39
N VAL A 423 16.44 10.98 -5.29
CA VAL A 423 16.34 10.81 -6.75
C VAL A 423 17.13 9.59 -7.26
N ASP A 424 18.35 9.40 -6.74
CA ASP A 424 19.22 8.31 -7.20
C ASP A 424 18.71 6.93 -6.76
N ARG A 425 17.89 6.88 -5.70
CA ARG A 425 17.38 5.65 -5.08
C ARG A 425 15.89 5.39 -5.31
N LEU A 426 15.18 6.23 -6.07
CA LEU A 426 13.78 5.96 -6.45
C LEU A 426 13.69 4.63 -7.24
N VAL A 427 13.06 3.61 -6.65
CA VAL A 427 12.90 2.27 -7.25
C VAL A 427 11.47 2.01 -7.69
N THR A 428 10.48 2.52 -6.96
CA THR A 428 9.06 2.31 -7.27
C THR A 428 8.39 3.51 -7.96
N ASP A 429 7.32 3.26 -8.72
CA ASP A 429 6.50 4.36 -9.27
C ASP A 429 5.78 5.13 -8.16
N GLN A 430 5.43 4.46 -7.06
CA GLN A 430 4.90 5.08 -5.86
C GLN A 430 5.84 6.12 -5.27
N GLU A 431 7.12 5.77 -5.08
CA GLU A 431 8.12 6.72 -4.60
C GLU A 431 8.31 7.87 -5.58
N LYS A 432 8.34 7.59 -6.89
CA LYS A 432 8.43 8.64 -7.92
C LYS A 432 7.27 9.60 -7.83
N TYR A 433 6.03 9.12 -7.83
CA TYR A 433 4.85 9.99 -7.73
C TYR A 433 4.84 10.79 -6.44
N THR A 434 5.18 10.15 -5.31
CA THR A 434 5.29 10.82 -4.01
C THR A 434 6.37 11.90 -4.03
N TYR A 435 7.53 11.63 -4.63
CA TYR A 435 8.63 12.59 -4.75
C TYR A 435 8.22 13.82 -5.57
N HIS A 436 7.65 13.61 -6.76
CA HIS A 436 7.20 14.70 -7.61
C HIS A 436 6.06 15.51 -6.98
N PHE A 437 5.25 14.87 -6.12
CA PHE A 437 4.19 15.56 -5.40
C PHE A 437 4.74 16.53 -4.33
N PHE A 438 5.69 16.09 -3.51
CA PHE A 438 6.23 16.90 -2.41
C PHE A 438 7.39 17.83 -2.82
N PHE A 439 8.10 17.52 -3.91
CA PHE A 439 9.27 18.27 -4.38
C PHE A 439 9.20 18.59 -5.89
N PRO A 440 8.12 19.25 -6.39
CA PRO A 440 7.92 19.44 -7.83
C PRO A 440 8.93 20.38 -8.49
N ASP A 441 9.54 21.30 -7.72
CA ASP A 441 10.49 22.30 -8.22
C ASP A 441 11.94 21.79 -8.21
N SER A 442 12.16 20.52 -7.89
CA SER A 442 13.49 19.93 -7.90
C SER A 442 14.01 19.78 -9.33
N THR A 443 15.14 20.42 -9.63
CA THR A 443 15.84 20.31 -10.92
C THR A 443 16.87 19.17 -10.97
N ILE A 444 16.90 18.33 -9.93
CA ILE A 444 17.89 17.26 -9.78
C ILE A 444 17.49 16.09 -10.69
N GLU A 445 18.32 15.82 -11.70
CA GLU A 445 18.16 14.68 -12.61
C GLU A 445 19.00 13.47 -12.15
N LYS A 446 18.45 12.27 -12.32
CA LYS A 446 19.09 11.00 -11.96
C LYS A 446 20.45 10.84 -12.66
N GLY A 447 21.51 10.52 -11.88
CA GLY A 447 22.84 10.22 -12.43
C GLY A 447 23.74 11.42 -12.75
N LYS A 448 23.37 12.65 -12.32
CA LYS A 448 24.25 13.84 -12.37
C LYS A 448 24.97 14.13 -11.04
N SER A 449 24.81 13.27 -10.04
CA SER A 449 25.39 13.43 -8.71
C SER A 449 26.84 12.89 -8.64
N ASN A 450 27.78 13.74 -8.23
CA ASN A 450 29.16 13.35 -7.91
C ASN A 450 29.28 12.69 -6.52
N ILE A 451 28.21 12.09 -6.00
CA ILE A 451 28.25 11.35 -4.74
C ILE A 451 28.60 9.91 -5.10
N MET A 452 29.78 9.45 -4.68
CA MET A 452 30.24 8.08 -4.93
C MET A 452 29.16 7.09 -4.51
N SER A 453 28.50 6.50 -5.50
CA SER A 453 27.57 5.41 -5.33
C SER A 453 28.35 4.22 -4.78
N GLY A 454 28.22 3.99 -3.47
CA GLY A 454 28.44 2.65 -2.93
C GLY A 454 27.54 1.70 -3.71
N GLU A 455 28.16 0.67 -4.28
CA GLU A 455 27.53 -0.31 -5.16
C GLU A 455 26.19 -0.81 -4.56
N PRO A 456 25.13 -0.94 -5.37
CA PRO A 456 23.96 -1.69 -4.95
C PRO A 456 24.37 -3.15 -4.76
N PHE A 457 24.28 -3.65 -3.54
CA PHE A 457 24.37 -5.07 -3.26
C PHE A 457 23.10 -5.74 -3.82
N PHE A 458 23.23 -6.40 -4.96
CA PHE A 458 22.28 -7.40 -5.42
C PHE A 458 22.67 -8.74 -4.80
N PHE A 459 21.75 -9.40 -4.11
CA PHE A 459 21.84 -10.82 -3.77
C PHE A 459 20.69 -11.57 -4.44
#